data_AF-A0AA39NKT2-F1
#
_entry.id   AF-A0AA39NKT2-F1
#
_cell.length_a   1.000
_cell.length_b   1.000
_cell.length_c   1.000
_cell.angle_alpha   90.00
_cell.angle_beta   90.00
_cell.angle_gamma   90.00
#
_symmetry.space_group_name_H-M   'P 1'
#
loop_
_entity.id
_entity.type
_entity.pdbx_description
1 polymer ?
#
loop_
_entity_poly.entity_id
_entity_poly.type
_entity_poly.pdbx_seq_one_letter_code
_entity_poly.pdbx_strand_id
1 'polypeptide(L)'
;MTRITIDSISSNSHPSHRIRQKKTQKYQTAPIVKSEPREEQVDAIIHLHSPSPAKDLGWDHPDELEYRDASAWSKDDIIKHLVTQSFSVPGRTHRSKWATITSADGSTTVVPNVYRIPLMFVGEFMWSSLRLVLGDDKEWNEFKTGILHVSRLCKAFLDEVRRAMSEEGVGRSWRCATFDRALARYRMGWLLSHPRYLKEFWEMYGDEEYRKDAVKFDWKRLVMKGLKGFKLDEEQIEGGVHANRWMSGLKEIRGDWIWDMNENAARSARFAQDYLESWQRTKLWGDRPAAPPTPTISVDETLLTKTHALEICDPVNPPVPPGLCCEPVTFTIPSPSPELFELLRRKFQSQERRIASLESEVSSLRKSETIRTPISVPEHADTFVPTPNFPEISDPDCSMSFWKNPLEQLLDMDSDTDIRRDVTVPLVKCEPEPEPAQMKAMSQLKDDADDIASAPIKSLRKLQRMES
;
A
#
# COMPACT_ATOMS: atom_id res chain seq x y z
N MET A 1 22.81 -25.08 -56.08
CA MET A 1 21.97 -26.12 -56.71
C MET A 1 22.23 -27.43 -55.98
N THR A 2 21.42 -27.75 -54.97
CA THR A 2 21.30 -29.10 -54.43
C THR A 2 19.99 -29.18 -53.64
N ARG A 3 19.07 -29.96 -54.18
CA ARG A 3 17.80 -30.37 -53.58
C ARG A 3 18.07 -31.34 -52.44
N ILE A 4 17.36 -31.21 -51.32
CA ILE A 4 16.97 -32.35 -50.48
C ILE A 4 15.50 -32.16 -50.10
N THR A 5 14.69 -33.12 -50.56
CA THR A 5 13.28 -33.44 -50.25
C THR A 5 13.16 -34.00 -48.82
N ILE A 6 12.30 -33.44 -47.97
CA ILE A 6 10.93 -33.87 -47.59
C ILE A 6 10.83 -35.32 -47.06
N ASP A 7 10.43 -35.40 -45.78
CA ASP A 7 9.66 -36.43 -45.03
C ASP A 7 10.36 -36.72 -43.68
N SER A 8 9.82 -36.34 -42.52
CA SER A 8 8.60 -36.93 -41.97
C SER A 8 8.01 -36.07 -40.85
N ILE A 9 6.69 -35.97 -40.87
CA ILE A 9 5.83 -35.37 -39.84
C ILE A 9 5.71 -36.36 -38.67
N SER A 10 5.97 -35.90 -37.44
CA SER A 10 5.48 -36.57 -36.23
C SER A 10 4.88 -35.53 -35.29
N SER A 11 3.57 -35.40 -35.40
CA SER A 11 2.69 -34.73 -34.46
C SER A 11 2.65 -35.49 -33.12
N ASN A 12 2.48 -34.74 -32.03
CA ASN A 12 2.07 -35.15 -30.67
C ASN A 12 3.15 -35.04 -29.59
N SER A 13 3.20 -33.86 -28.97
CA SER A 13 3.53 -33.75 -27.54
C SER A 13 2.62 -32.70 -26.90
N HIS A 14 1.45 -33.13 -26.42
CA HIS A 14 0.64 -32.35 -25.48
C HIS A 14 1.35 -32.33 -24.11
N PRO A 15 1.41 -31.17 -23.43
CA PRO A 15 1.92 -31.11 -22.06
C PRO A 15 0.91 -31.73 -21.08
N SER A 16 1.44 -32.56 -20.19
CA SER A 16 0.71 -33.35 -19.20
C SER A 16 0.12 -32.46 -18.10
N HIS A 17 -1.10 -31.98 -18.28
CA HIS A 17 -1.92 -31.45 -17.19
C HIS A 17 -2.43 -32.60 -16.33
N ARG A 18 -1.97 -32.66 -15.07
CA ARG A 18 -2.44 -33.62 -14.07
C ARG A 18 -3.85 -33.22 -13.62
N ILE A 19 -4.85 -33.62 -14.39
CA ILE A 19 -6.26 -33.48 -14.08
C ILE A 19 -6.57 -34.27 -12.81
N ARG A 20 -6.81 -33.57 -11.70
CA ARG A 20 -7.25 -34.18 -10.44
C ARG A 20 -8.75 -34.41 -10.52
N GLN A 21 -9.17 -35.53 -11.11
CA GLN A 21 -10.56 -35.98 -11.07
C GLN A 21 -10.98 -36.23 -9.61
N LYS A 22 -11.94 -35.46 -9.09
CA LYS A 22 -12.58 -35.74 -7.80
C LYS A 22 -13.69 -36.75 -8.01
N LYS A 23 -13.50 -37.93 -7.42
CA LYS A 23 -14.47 -39.03 -7.34
C LYS A 23 -15.55 -38.63 -6.32
N THR A 24 -16.76 -38.35 -6.78
CA THR A 24 -17.97 -38.32 -5.95
C THR A 24 -18.38 -39.76 -5.67
N GLN A 25 -18.25 -40.23 -4.42
CA GLN A 25 -18.81 -41.51 -4.01
C GLN A 25 -19.62 -41.33 -2.72
N LYS A 26 -20.92 -41.59 -2.88
CA LYS A 26 -21.98 -41.61 -1.89
C LYS A 26 -21.64 -42.48 -0.68
N TYR A 27 -21.96 -42.02 0.52
CA TYR A 27 -22.46 -42.87 1.60
C TYR A 27 -23.54 -42.12 2.39
N GLN A 28 -24.78 -42.59 2.26
CA GLN A 28 -25.81 -42.48 3.29
C GLN A 28 -25.59 -43.63 4.27
N THR A 29 -25.55 -43.35 5.58
CA THR A 29 -26.44 -43.92 6.62
C THR A 29 -25.99 -43.44 8.00
N ALA A 30 -26.95 -42.93 8.78
CA ALA A 30 -26.81 -42.55 10.19
C ALA A 30 -26.82 -43.78 11.12
N PRO A 31 -26.50 -43.63 12.43
CA PRO A 31 -27.62 -43.41 13.37
C PRO A 31 -27.37 -42.43 14.54
N ILE A 32 -28.48 -41.79 14.90
CA ILE A 32 -28.97 -41.13 16.12
C ILE A 32 -28.23 -41.42 17.45
N VAL A 33 -27.81 -40.35 18.17
CA VAL A 33 -27.82 -40.23 19.65
C VAL A 33 -28.12 -38.78 20.09
N LYS A 34 -29.00 -38.67 21.09
CA LYS A 34 -29.59 -37.51 21.82
C LYS A 34 -28.53 -36.58 22.45
N SER A 35 -28.51 -35.26 22.21
CA SER A 35 -29.29 -34.13 22.78
C SER A 35 -28.49 -33.29 23.79
N GLU A 36 -28.23 -32.01 23.50
CA GLU A 36 -28.67 -30.84 24.29
C GLU A 36 -28.41 -29.51 23.54
N PRO A 37 -29.22 -28.46 23.73
CA PRO A 37 -29.29 -27.31 22.81
C PRO A 37 -28.69 -26.02 23.39
N ARG A 38 -27.99 -25.23 22.57
CA ARG A 38 -28.02 -23.75 22.51
C ARG A 38 -26.85 -23.23 21.66
N GLU A 39 -27.17 -22.81 20.43
CA GLU A 39 -26.57 -21.69 19.65
C GLU A 39 -26.93 -21.73 18.15
N GLU A 40 -27.80 -22.64 17.70
CA GLU A 40 -28.16 -22.76 16.26
C GLU A 40 -29.38 -21.94 15.79
N GLN A 41 -29.96 -21.06 16.62
CA GLN A 41 -31.17 -20.30 16.22
C GLN A 41 -30.91 -19.03 15.40
N VAL A 42 -29.65 -18.62 15.19
CA VAL A 42 -29.34 -17.45 14.33
C VAL A 42 -29.04 -17.88 12.88
N ASP A 43 -28.57 -19.11 12.67
CA ASP A 43 -28.26 -19.63 11.32
C ASP A 43 -29.48 -20.23 10.61
N ALA A 44 -30.57 -20.51 11.33
CA ALA A 44 -31.78 -21.10 10.76
C ALA A 44 -32.71 -20.09 10.04
N ILE A 45 -32.53 -18.77 10.24
CA ILE A 45 -33.35 -17.74 9.58
C ILE A 45 -32.77 -17.33 8.20
N ILE A 46 -31.52 -17.69 7.90
CA ILE A 46 -30.87 -17.36 6.61
C ILE A 46 -31.22 -18.39 5.50
N HIS A 47 -31.89 -19.49 5.82
CA HIS A 47 -32.16 -20.59 4.87
C HIS A 47 -33.55 -20.61 4.21
N LEU A 48 -34.38 -19.56 4.35
CA LEU A 48 -35.75 -19.55 3.79
C LEU A 48 -35.92 -18.93 2.39
N HIS A 49 -34.84 -18.57 1.71
CA HIS A 49 -34.88 -18.26 0.28
C HIS A 49 -34.02 -19.27 -0.47
N SER A 50 -34.63 -20.39 -0.89
CA SER A 50 -34.08 -21.16 -2.00
C SER A 50 -34.10 -20.25 -3.23
N PRO A 51 -32.94 -19.75 -3.71
CA PRO A 51 -32.93 -18.95 -4.91
C PRO A 51 -33.36 -19.87 -6.05
N SER A 52 -34.25 -19.38 -6.92
CA SER A 52 -34.36 -19.90 -8.29
C SER A 52 -32.96 -20.25 -8.81
N PRO A 53 -32.76 -21.37 -9.53
CA PRO A 53 -31.43 -21.73 -10.04
C PRO A 53 -30.83 -20.48 -10.68
N ALA A 54 -29.74 -19.99 -10.09
CA ALA A 54 -29.08 -18.78 -10.52
C ALA A 54 -28.81 -18.96 -12.02
N LYS A 55 -29.36 -18.05 -12.84
CA LYS A 55 -29.07 -18.06 -14.27
C LYS A 55 -27.55 -18.04 -14.39
N ASP A 56 -27.01 -19.02 -15.10
CA ASP A 56 -25.60 -19.01 -15.45
C ASP A 56 -25.38 -17.82 -16.39
N LEU A 57 -24.84 -16.73 -15.83
CA LEU A 57 -24.58 -15.49 -16.56
C LEU A 57 -23.24 -15.56 -17.32
N GLY A 58 -22.52 -16.68 -17.20
CA GLY A 58 -21.26 -16.89 -17.90
C GLY A 58 -20.10 -16.04 -17.37
N TRP A 59 -19.04 -15.98 -18.17
CA TRP A 59 -17.82 -15.24 -17.85
C TRP A 59 -17.98 -13.71 -17.93
N ASP A 60 -18.94 -13.22 -18.73
CA ASP A 60 -19.28 -11.79 -18.88
C ASP A 60 -20.36 -11.38 -17.86
N HIS A 61 -20.04 -11.63 -16.59
CA HIS A 61 -20.97 -11.41 -15.49
C HIS A 61 -21.15 -9.90 -15.23
N PRO A 62 -22.38 -9.40 -14.96
CA PRO A 62 -22.63 -7.96 -14.75
C PRO A 62 -21.85 -7.37 -13.56
N ASP A 63 -21.53 -8.20 -12.56
CA ASP A 63 -20.70 -7.78 -11.44
C ASP A 63 -19.20 -7.72 -11.76
N GLU A 64 -18.71 -8.22 -12.91
CA GLU A 64 -17.31 -7.98 -13.27
C GLU A 64 -17.11 -6.50 -13.67
N LEU A 65 -16.00 -5.91 -13.24
CA LEU A 65 -15.67 -4.54 -13.63
C LEU A 65 -15.37 -4.49 -15.13
N GLU A 66 -16.01 -3.57 -15.84
CA GLU A 66 -15.76 -3.34 -17.26
C GLU A 66 -14.26 -3.15 -17.56
N TYR A 67 -13.70 -4.05 -18.38
CA TYR A 67 -12.32 -3.97 -18.83
C TYR A 67 -12.18 -2.89 -19.92
N ARG A 68 -11.55 -1.77 -19.56
CA ARG A 68 -11.31 -0.66 -20.51
C ARG A 68 -9.87 -0.68 -20.97
N ASP A 69 -9.69 -0.62 -22.27
CA ASP A 69 -8.38 -0.50 -22.89
C ASP A 69 -7.72 0.84 -22.53
N ALA A 70 -6.42 0.78 -22.22
CA ALA A 70 -5.59 1.93 -21.88
C ALA A 70 -4.73 2.40 -23.07
N SER A 71 -5.03 1.96 -24.29
CA SER A 71 -4.33 2.39 -25.51
C SER A 71 -4.37 3.90 -25.72
N ALA A 72 -5.51 4.54 -25.41
CA ALA A 72 -5.70 6.00 -25.53
C ALA A 72 -5.07 6.82 -24.38
N TRP A 73 -4.59 6.16 -23.33
CA TRP A 73 -4.02 6.83 -22.15
C TRP A 73 -2.51 6.94 -22.27
N SER A 74 -1.97 8.13 -22.00
CA SER A 74 -0.53 8.32 -21.90
C SER A 74 0.04 7.67 -20.63
N LYS A 75 1.36 7.40 -20.61
CA LYS A 75 2.05 6.89 -19.41
C LYS A 75 1.81 7.81 -18.22
N ASP A 76 1.94 9.11 -18.47
CA ASP A 76 1.71 10.16 -17.49
C ASP A 76 0.27 10.12 -16.96
N ASP A 77 -0.76 10.11 -17.81
CA ASP A 77 -2.16 10.07 -17.37
C ASP A 77 -2.51 8.85 -16.51
N ILE A 78 -1.96 7.68 -16.86
CA ILE A 78 -2.14 6.48 -16.04
C ILE A 78 -1.51 6.70 -14.68
N ILE A 79 -0.28 7.19 -14.60
CA ILE A 79 0.42 7.39 -13.33
C ILE A 79 -0.28 8.45 -12.48
N LYS A 80 -0.73 9.57 -13.06
CA LYS A 80 -1.57 10.55 -12.36
C LYS A 80 -2.82 9.91 -11.77
N HIS A 81 -3.48 9.05 -12.52
CA HIS A 81 -4.64 8.31 -12.04
C HIS A 81 -4.27 7.40 -10.86
N LEU A 82 -3.20 6.61 -10.97
CA LEU A 82 -2.75 5.74 -9.89
C LEU A 82 -2.43 6.52 -8.60
N VAL A 83 -1.77 7.67 -8.72
CA VAL A 83 -1.41 8.53 -7.59
C VAL A 83 -2.67 9.14 -6.94
N THR A 84 -3.57 9.71 -7.74
CA THR A 84 -4.82 10.33 -7.23
C THR A 84 -5.84 9.32 -6.69
N GLN A 85 -5.75 8.05 -7.10
CA GLN A 85 -6.58 6.96 -6.58
C GLN A 85 -5.82 6.07 -5.59
N SER A 86 -4.66 6.51 -5.12
CA SER A 86 -3.92 5.79 -4.07
C SER A 86 -4.69 5.81 -2.74
N PHE A 87 -4.37 4.88 -1.85
CA PHE A 87 -5.03 4.76 -0.56
C PHE A 87 -4.09 4.15 0.47
N SER A 88 -4.39 4.39 1.74
CA SER A 88 -3.71 3.82 2.89
C SER A 88 -4.61 2.77 3.54
N VAL A 89 -4.05 1.59 3.82
CA VAL A 89 -4.72 0.54 4.57
C VAL A 89 -4.15 0.52 5.99
N PRO A 90 -4.99 0.58 7.04
CA PRO A 90 -4.50 0.66 8.40
C PRO A 90 -3.88 -0.66 8.84
N GLY A 91 -3.05 -0.57 9.87
CA GLY A 91 -2.53 -1.72 10.60
C GLY A 91 -3.63 -2.55 11.26
N ARG A 92 -3.22 -3.62 11.93
CA ARG A 92 -4.13 -4.48 12.65
C ARG A 92 -4.68 -3.73 13.86
N THR A 93 -5.97 -3.45 13.81
CA THR A 93 -6.73 -2.98 14.96
C THR A 93 -7.22 -4.17 15.77
N HIS A 94 -6.71 -4.35 16.99
CA HIS A 94 -7.16 -5.42 17.87
C HIS A 94 -8.68 -5.32 18.12
N ARG A 95 -9.40 -6.43 17.94
CA ARG A 95 -10.85 -6.59 18.21
C ARG A 95 -11.81 -5.77 17.33
N SER A 96 -11.32 -4.89 16.45
CA SER A 96 -12.20 -4.15 15.53
C SER A 96 -12.76 -5.07 14.43
N LYS A 97 -14.05 -4.89 14.17
CA LYS A 97 -14.76 -5.53 13.04
C LYS A 97 -14.66 -4.69 11.76
N TRP A 98 -14.06 -3.51 11.86
CA TRP A 98 -13.98 -2.49 10.83
C TRP A 98 -12.53 -2.06 10.59
N ALA A 99 -12.22 -1.68 9.36
CA ALA A 99 -10.98 -1.03 8.99
C ALA A 99 -11.29 0.32 8.32
N THR A 100 -10.56 1.38 8.71
CA THR A 100 -10.71 2.71 8.12
C THR A 100 -9.66 2.91 7.05
N ILE A 101 -10.06 2.89 5.78
CA ILE A 101 -9.20 3.15 4.64
C ILE A 101 -9.13 4.65 4.39
N THR A 102 -7.92 5.20 4.22
CA THR A 102 -7.74 6.62 3.91
C THR A 102 -7.38 6.77 2.43
N SER A 103 -8.26 7.38 1.65
CA SER A 103 -8.03 7.66 0.23
C SER A 103 -7.00 8.79 0.05
N ALA A 104 -6.43 8.90 -1.14
CA ALA A 104 -5.47 9.94 -1.52
C ALA A 104 -5.97 11.36 -1.24
N ASP A 105 -7.27 11.62 -1.37
CA ASP A 105 -7.86 12.95 -1.13
C ASP A 105 -8.00 13.33 0.35
N GLY A 106 -7.65 12.40 1.26
CA GLY A 106 -7.80 12.52 2.70
C GLY A 106 -9.13 11.97 3.23
N SER A 107 -10.06 11.57 2.35
CA SER A 107 -11.33 10.98 2.77
C SER A 107 -11.12 9.61 3.40
N THR A 108 -11.89 9.33 4.45
CA THR A 108 -11.87 8.03 5.12
C THR A 108 -13.09 7.20 4.72
N THR A 109 -12.90 5.89 4.62
CA THR A 109 -13.96 4.94 4.23
C THR A 109 -13.88 3.74 5.15
N VAL A 110 -14.98 3.45 5.84
CA VAL A 110 -15.04 2.36 6.82
C VAL A 110 -15.51 1.09 6.11
N VAL A 111 -14.64 0.09 6.07
CA VAL A 111 -14.90 -1.20 5.39
C VAL A 111 -14.97 -2.34 6.42
N PRO A 112 -15.70 -3.43 6.15
CA PRO A 112 -15.59 -4.65 6.94
C PRO A 112 -14.14 -5.13 7.00
N ASN A 113 -13.65 -5.47 8.20
CA ASN A 113 -12.23 -5.82 8.42
C ASN A 113 -11.79 -7.05 7.59
N VAL A 114 -12.72 -7.89 7.15
CA VAL A 114 -12.46 -9.02 6.25
C VAL A 114 -11.87 -8.59 4.89
N TYR A 115 -12.12 -7.35 4.45
CA TYR A 115 -11.54 -6.78 3.22
C TYR A 115 -10.16 -6.16 3.42
N ARG A 116 -9.69 -5.96 4.66
CA ARG A 116 -8.44 -5.23 4.95
C ARG A 116 -7.21 -5.86 4.27
N ILE A 117 -6.98 -7.15 4.50
CA ILE A 117 -5.83 -7.87 3.94
C ILE A 117 -5.97 -8.08 2.42
N PRO A 118 -7.13 -8.51 1.88
CA PRO A 118 -7.34 -8.58 0.44
C PRO A 118 -7.05 -7.24 -0.27
N LEU A 119 -7.59 -6.13 0.24
CA LEU A 119 -7.40 -4.81 -0.34
C LEU A 119 -5.92 -4.39 -0.31
N MET A 120 -5.22 -4.66 0.80
CA MET A 120 -3.78 -4.41 0.92
C MET A 120 -2.98 -5.20 -0.13
N PHE A 121 -3.33 -6.48 -0.35
CA PHE A 121 -2.68 -7.31 -1.36
C PHE A 121 -2.96 -6.83 -2.79
N VAL A 122 -4.19 -6.42 -3.09
CA VAL A 122 -4.53 -5.87 -4.42
C VAL A 122 -3.74 -4.58 -4.68
N GLY A 123 -3.58 -3.72 -3.66
CA GLY A 123 -2.72 -2.55 -3.71
C GLY A 123 -1.25 -2.92 -3.98
N GLU A 124 -0.70 -3.85 -3.22
CA GLU A 124 0.67 -4.35 -3.41
C GLU A 124 0.85 -4.91 -4.83
N PHE A 125 -0.06 -5.76 -5.31
CA PHE A 125 -0.02 -6.31 -6.66
C PHE A 125 0.03 -5.22 -7.74
N MET A 126 -0.82 -4.19 -7.62
CA MET A 126 -0.87 -3.07 -8.56
C MET A 126 0.45 -2.29 -8.59
N TRP A 127 0.94 -1.85 -7.43
CA TRP A 127 2.16 -1.02 -7.33
C TRP A 127 3.43 -1.81 -7.62
N SER A 128 3.52 -3.06 -7.18
CA SER A 128 4.62 -3.94 -7.57
C SER A 128 4.59 -4.23 -9.07
N SER A 129 3.42 -4.43 -9.68
CA SER A 129 3.35 -4.60 -11.14
C SER A 129 3.81 -3.35 -11.89
N LEU A 130 3.39 -2.17 -11.44
CA LEU A 130 3.86 -0.89 -11.98
C LEU A 130 5.38 -0.77 -11.91
N ARG A 131 5.97 -1.02 -10.72
CA ARG A 131 7.42 -0.97 -10.52
C ARG A 131 8.19 -1.86 -11.49
N LEU A 132 7.65 -3.04 -11.81
CA LEU A 132 8.34 -4.02 -12.67
C LEU A 132 8.38 -3.63 -14.14
N VAL A 133 7.34 -2.93 -14.62
CA VAL A 133 7.22 -2.60 -16.04
C VAL A 133 7.66 -1.18 -16.36
N LEU A 134 7.86 -0.33 -15.34
CA LEU A 134 8.40 1.01 -15.53
C LEU A 134 9.88 0.94 -15.93
N GLY A 135 10.17 1.41 -17.15
CA GLY A 135 11.52 1.42 -17.73
C GLY A 135 11.67 0.52 -18.96
N ASP A 136 10.73 -0.41 -19.19
CA ASP A 136 10.65 -1.21 -20.41
C ASP A 136 9.35 -0.88 -21.16
N ASP A 137 9.45 -0.16 -22.28
CA ASP A 137 8.28 0.26 -23.06
C ASP A 137 7.47 -0.91 -23.61
N LYS A 138 8.09 -2.07 -23.86
CA LYS A 138 7.38 -3.25 -24.35
C LYS A 138 6.51 -3.83 -23.23
N GLU A 139 7.08 -4.03 -22.05
CA GLU A 139 6.34 -4.53 -20.89
C GLU A 139 5.28 -3.53 -20.43
N TRP A 140 5.62 -2.23 -20.42
CA TRP A 140 4.67 -1.17 -20.13
C TRP A 140 3.43 -1.27 -21.01
N ASN A 141 3.60 -1.36 -22.33
CA ASN A 141 2.48 -1.43 -23.26
C ASN A 141 1.64 -2.70 -23.09
N GLU A 142 2.25 -3.80 -22.65
CA GLU A 142 1.57 -5.07 -22.41
C GLU A 142 0.74 -5.05 -21.11
N PHE A 143 1.25 -4.44 -20.03
CA PHE A 143 0.65 -4.52 -18.71
C PHE A 143 -0.11 -3.26 -18.25
N LYS A 144 0.06 -2.11 -18.91
CA LYS A 144 -0.58 -0.83 -18.49
C LYS A 144 -2.09 -0.92 -18.32
N THR A 145 -2.78 -1.65 -19.20
CA THR A 145 -4.24 -1.83 -19.14
C THR A 145 -4.64 -2.65 -17.91
N GLY A 146 -3.88 -3.69 -17.58
CA GLY A 146 -4.08 -4.48 -16.38
C GLY A 146 -3.89 -3.66 -15.10
N ILE A 147 -2.79 -2.90 -15.02
CA ILE A 147 -2.49 -2.03 -13.88
C ILE A 147 -3.59 -0.98 -13.68
N LEU A 148 -4.01 -0.31 -14.76
CA LEU A 148 -5.11 0.66 -14.71
C LEU A 148 -6.43 0.01 -14.27
N HIS A 149 -6.73 -1.20 -14.75
CA HIS A 149 -7.92 -1.93 -14.35
C HIS A 149 -7.93 -2.25 -12.84
N VAL A 150 -6.80 -2.67 -12.26
CA VAL A 150 -6.71 -2.93 -10.81
C VAL A 150 -6.92 -1.66 -9.99
N SER A 151 -6.39 -0.52 -10.45
CA SER A 151 -6.65 0.78 -9.81
C SER A 151 -8.14 1.14 -9.84
N ARG A 152 -8.78 0.99 -11.01
CA ARG A 152 -10.22 1.21 -11.17
C ARG A 152 -11.05 0.28 -10.29
N LEU A 153 -10.60 -0.96 -10.09
CA LEU A 153 -11.24 -1.92 -9.20
C LEU A 153 -11.19 -1.47 -7.73
N CYS A 154 -10.02 -1.06 -7.24
CA CYS A 154 -9.89 -0.50 -5.89
C CYS A 154 -10.75 0.76 -5.71
N LYS A 155 -10.76 1.65 -6.72
CA LYS A 155 -11.61 2.84 -6.71
C LYS A 155 -13.09 2.46 -6.66
N ALA A 156 -13.55 1.57 -7.54
CA ALA A 156 -14.93 1.11 -7.60
C ALA A 156 -15.37 0.50 -6.26
N PHE A 157 -14.52 -0.33 -5.64
CA PHE A 157 -14.77 -0.87 -4.31
C PHE A 157 -14.95 0.24 -3.26
N LEU A 158 -14.04 1.22 -3.19
CA LEU A 158 -14.13 2.30 -2.20
C LEU A 158 -15.33 3.22 -2.46
N ASP A 159 -15.64 3.53 -3.72
CA ASP A 159 -16.83 4.31 -4.09
C ASP A 159 -18.12 3.59 -3.70
N GLU A 160 -18.20 2.28 -3.94
CA GLU A 160 -19.34 1.43 -3.58
C GLU A 160 -19.57 1.40 -2.06
N VAL A 161 -18.48 1.28 -1.27
CA VAL A 161 -18.57 1.38 0.19
C VAL A 161 -19.09 2.77 0.59
N ARG A 162 -18.56 3.85 0.01
CA ARG A 162 -19.00 5.22 0.36
C ARG A 162 -20.47 5.46 0.02
N ARG A 163 -20.95 4.91 -1.10
CA ARG A 163 -22.38 4.94 -1.44
C ARG A 163 -23.20 4.20 -0.39
N ALA A 164 -22.82 2.95 -0.07
CA ALA A 164 -23.52 2.17 0.94
C ALA A 164 -23.52 2.84 2.34
N MET A 165 -22.41 3.48 2.75
CA MET A 165 -22.35 4.26 3.99
C MET A 165 -23.36 5.42 4.01
N SER A 166 -23.67 5.99 2.85
CA SER A 166 -24.56 7.16 2.72
C SER A 166 -26.04 6.78 2.64
N GLU A 167 -26.35 5.58 2.14
CA GLU A 167 -27.73 5.14 1.88
C GLU A 167 -28.30 4.26 3.00
N GLU A 168 -27.65 3.13 3.30
CA GLU A 168 -28.18 2.07 4.18
C GLU A 168 -27.28 1.78 5.39
N GLY A 169 -26.07 2.35 5.39
CA GLY A 169 -24.98 1.97 6.28
C GLY A 169 -24.26 0.71 5.80
N VAL A 170 -23.01 0.55 6.27
CA VAL A 170 -22.21 -0.63 5.93
C VAL A 170 -22.32 -1.63 7.08
N GLY A 171 -23.10 -2.70 6.87
CA GLY A 171 -23.24 -3.80 7.81
C GLY A 171 -22.05 -4.78 7.79
N ARG A 172 -21.94 -5.65 8.81
CA ARG A 172 -20.83 -6.64 8.88
C ARG A 172 -20.91 -7.69 7.77
N SER A 173 -22.12 -7.95 7.30
CA SER A 173 -22.44 -8.83 6.18
C SER A 173 -22.37 -8.13 4.83
N TRP A 174 -22.06 -6.83 4.79
CA TRP A 174 -21.92 -6.09 3.54
C TRP A 174 -20.84 -6.73 2.66
N ARG A 175 -21.11 -6.77 1.36
CA ARG A 175 -20.25 -7.37 0.34
C ARG A 175 -20.22 -6.49 -0.89
N CYS A 176 -19.07 -6.48 -1.57
CA CYS A 176 -18.92 -5.88 -2.88
C CYS A 176 -18.77 -6.99 -3.91
N ALA A 177 -19.85 -7.31 -4.64
CA ALA A 177 -19.86 -8.40 -5.60
C ALA A 177 -18.73 -8.28 -6.64
N THR A 178 -18.50 -7.08 -7.17
CA THR A 178 -17.41 -6.80 -8.12
C THR A 178 -16.03 -7.09 -7.55
N PHE A 179 -15.79 -6.70 -6.30
CA PHE A 179 -14.50 -6.97 -5.67
C PHE A 179 -14.35 -8.45 -5.30
N ASP A 180 -15.41 -9.08 -4.77
CA ASP A 180 -15.42 -10.50 -4.39
C ASP A 180 -15.12 -11.42 -5.57
N ARG A 181 -15.63 -11.11 -6.78
CA ARG A 181 -15.31 -11.86 -8.00
C ARG A 181 -13.83 -11.77 -8.36
N ALA A 182 -13.23 -10.59 -8.27
CA ALA A 182 -11.79 -10.44 -8.46
C ALA A 182 -11.00 -11.22 -7.39
N LEU A 183 -11.42 -11.15 -6.13
CA LEU A 183 -10.79 -11.89 -5.03
C LEU A 183 -10.87 -13.42 -5.22
N ALA A 184 -12.00 -13.93 -5.74
CA ALA A 184 -12.18 -15.34 -6.07
C ALA A 184 -11.17 -15.82 -7.13
N ARG A 185 -10.86 -14.98 -8.12
CA ARG A 185 -9.79 -15.25 -9.10
C ARG A 185 -8.41 -15.18 -8.47
N TYR A 186 -8.16 -14.14 -7.66
CA TYR A 186 -6.84 -13.86 -7.10
C TYR A 186 -6.39 -14.94 -6.13
N ARG A 187 -7.31 -15.50 -5.33
CA ARG A 187 -6.99 -16.63 -4.45
C ARG A 187 -6.54 -17.89 -5.18
N MET A 188 -6.94 -18.04 -6.44
CA MET A 188 -6.54 -19.13 -7.34
C MET A 188 -5.27 -18.78 -8.14
N GLY A 189 -4.71 -17.58 -7.96
CA GLY A 189 -3.55 -17.10 -8.71
C GLY A 189 -3.89 -16.50 -10.08
N TRP A 190 -5.18 -16.30 -10.41
CA TRP A 190 -5.61 -15.62 -11.63
C TRP A 190 -5.66 -14.11 -11.41
N LEU A 191 -4.50 -13.46 -11.51
CA LEU A 191 -4.34 -12.02 -11.23
C LEU A 191 -4.66 -11.12 -12.43
N LEU A 192 -4.73 -11.68 -13.65
CA LEU A 192 -4.99 -10.93 -14.87
C LEU A 192 -6.50 -10.77 -15.09
N SER A 193 -6.92 -9.57 -15.49
CA SER A 193 -8.33 -9.22 -15.71
C SER A 193 -8.71 -9.03 -17.18
N HIS A 194 -7.82 -9.33 -18.13
CA HIS A 194 -8.17 -9.25 -19.55
C HIS A 194 -9.30 -10.26 -19.85
N PRO A 195 -10.33 -9.91 -20.66
CA PRO A 195 -11.52 -10.75 -20.89
C PRO A 195 -11.21 -12.20 -21.26
N ARG A 196 -10.17 -12.42 -22.09
CA ARG A 196 -9.68 -13.77 -22.44
C ARG A 196 -9.40 -14.65 -21.21
N TYR A 197 -8.80 -14.09 -20.16
CA TYR A 197 -8.45 -14.82 -18.95
C TYR A 197 -9.64 -14.99 -18.01
N LEU A 198 -10.60 -14.06 -18.03
CA LEU A 198 -11.86 -14.22 -17.30
C LEU A 198 -12.65 -15.39 -17.87
N LYS A 199 -12.71 -15.47 -19.21
CA LYS A 199 -13.33 -16.58 -19.92
C LYS A 199 -12.66 -17.90 -19.60
N GLU A 200 -11.34 -17.97 -19.67
CA GLU A 200 -10.58 -19.19 -19.34
C GLU A 200 -10.79 -19.63 -17.88
N PHE A 201 -10.73 -18.69 -16.93
CA PHE A 201 -11.00 -18.99 -15.52
C PHE A 201 -12.41 -19.56 -15.32
N TRP A 202 -13.41 -18.94 -15.94
CA TRP A 202 -14.79 -19.41 -15.87
C TRP A 202 -14.98 -20.77 -16.55
N GLU A 203 -14.36 -21.03 -17.70
CA GLU A 203 -14.41 -22.35 -18.35
C GLU A 203 -13.78 -23.44 -17.48
N MET A 204 -12.73 -23.10 -16.72
CA MET A 204 -12.02 -24.06 -15.86
C MET A 204 -12.71 -24.34 -14.53
N TYR A 205 -13.30 -23.32 -13.90
CA TYR A 205 -13.80 -23.40 -12.53
C TYR A 205 -15.32 -23.18 -12.39
N GLY A 206 -15.93 -22.55 -13.39
CA GLY A 206 -17.34 -22.20 -13.43
C GLY A 206 -17.79 -21.25 -12.31
N ASP A 207 -19.10 -21.08 -12.20
CA ASP A 207 -19.73 -20.29 -11.14
C ASP A 207 -19.55 -20.88 -9.74
N GLU A 208 -19.23 -22.17 -9.63
CA GLU A 208 -19.01 -22.82 -8.33
C GLU A 208 -17.89 -22.14 -7.53
N GLU A 209 -16.85 -21.65 -8.22
CA GLU A 209 -15.73 -20.98 -7.56
C GLU A 209 -16.08 -19.56 -7.13
N TYR A 210 -16.92 -18.88 -7.91
CA TYR A 210 -17.46 -17.55 -7.60
C TYR A 210 -18.50 -17.55 -6.49
N ARG A 211 -19.21 -18.67 -6.27
CA ARG A 211 -20.16 -18.84 -5.16
C ARG A 211 -19.48 -19.04 -3.80
N LYS A 212 -18.19 -19.36 -3.77
CA LYS A 212 -17.43 -19.49 -2.52
C LYS A 212 -17.15 -18.10 -1.96
N ASP A 213 -17.32 -17.96 -0.65
CA ASP A 213 -17.01 -16.72 0.06
C ASP A 213 -15.50 -16.40 -0.05
N ALA A 214 -15.17 -15.43 -0.90
CA ALA A 214 -13.80 -15.05 -1.19
C ALA A 214 -13.10 -14.42 0.02
N VAL A 215 -13.84 -13.77 0.92
CA VAL A 215 -13.28 -13.07 2.09
C VAL A 215 -13.08 -13.96 3.30
N LYS A 216 -13.79 -15.11 3.38
CA LYS A 216 -13.55 -16.14 4.43
C LYS A 216 -12.26 -16.93 4.24
N PHE A 217 -11.58 -16.76 3.11
CA PHE A 217 -10.30 -17.42 2.87
C PHE A 217 -9.21 -16.89 3.82
N ASP A 218 -8.23 -17.72 4.16
CA ASP A 218 -7.07 -17.32 4.98
C ASP A 218 -6.10 -16.45 4.16
N TRP A 219 -6.50 -15.20 3.94
CA TRP A 219 -5.73 -14.23 3.19
C TRP A 219 -4.39 -13.92 3.84
N LYS A 220 -4.30 -13.87 5.17
CA LYS A 220 -3.02 -13.62 5.87
C LYS A 220 -1.98 -14.66 5.46
N ARG A 221 -2.32 -15.95 5.55
CA ARG A 221 -1.41 -17.03 5.15
C ARG A 221 -1.09 -16.98 3.65
N LEU A 222 -2.09 -16.69 2.82
CA LEU A 222 -1.92 -16.66 1.36
C LEU A 222 -0.93 -15.59 0.91
N VAL A 223 -1.12 -14.37 1.39
CA VAL A 223 -0.34 -13.20 0.95
C VAL A 223 1.06 -13.20 1.55
N MET A 224 1.25 -13.78 2.74
CA MET A 224 2.58 -14.03 3.30
C MET A 224 3.34 -15.12 2.53
N LYS A 225 2.65 -16.20 2.13
CA LYS A 225 3.24 -17.23 1.27
C LYS A 225 3.65 -16.67 -0.10
N GLY A 226 2.91 -15.67 -0.55
CA GLY A 226 3.08 -15.03 -1.84
C GLY A 226 2.29 -15.74 -2.95
N LEU A 227 1.77 -14.93 -3.86
CA LEU A 227 1.02 -15.33 -5.04
C LEU A 227 1.79 -14.86 -6.27
N LYS A 228 2.33 -15.81 -7.04
CA LYS A 228 3.06 -15.53 -8.28
C LYS A 228 4.10 -14.40 -8.10
N GLY A 229 4.90 -14.48 -7.02
CA GLY A 229 5.97 -13.52 -6.71
C GLY A 229 5.54 -12.28 -5.91
N PHE A 230 4.24 -12.01 -5.80
CA PHE A 230 3.72 -10.90 -4.99
C PHE A 230 3.44 -11.38 -3.56
N LYS A 231 4.02 -10.73 -2.55
CA LYS A 231 3.82 -11.08 -1.14
C LYS A 231 3.69 -9.82 -0.29
N LEU A 232 3.04 -9.97 0.85
CA LEU A 232 3.04 -8.97 1.92
C LEU A 232 3.89 -9.47 3.08
N ASP A 233 4.71 -8.60 3.64
CA ASP A 233 5.48 -8.89 4.84
C ASP A 233 4.62 -8.73 6.10
N GLU A 234 5.00 -9.39 7.20
CA GLU A 234 4.24 -9.34 8.45
C GLU A 234 4.14 -7.91 9.00
N GLU A 235 5.20 -7.11 8.84
CA GLU A 235 5.20 -5.68 9.19
C GLU A 235 4.15 -4.88 8.44
N GLN A 236 3.92 -5.17 7.15
CA GLN A 236 2.87 -4.51 6.37
C GLN A 236 1.48 -4.93 6.86
N ILE A 237 1.31 -6.22 7.18
CA ILE A 237 0.01 -6.75 7.64
C ILE A 237 -0.34 -6.22 9.03
N GLU A 238 0.62 -6.13 9.94
CA GLU A 238 0.39 -5.68 11.31
C GLU A 238 0.45 -4.15 11.42
N GLY A 239 1.39 -3.48 10.75
CA GLY A 239 1.55 -2.01 10.79
C GLY A 239 0.70 -1.25 9.77
N GLY A 240 0.21 -1.91 8.73
CA GLY A 240 -0.52 -1.28 7.64
C GLY A 240 0.41 -0.77 6.54
N VAL A 241 -0.20 -0.18 5.51
CA VAL A 241 0.54 0.42 4.40
C VAL A 241 -0.06 1.76 4.04
N HIS A 242 0.75 2.80 4.15
CA HIS A 242 0.39 4.16 3.76
C HIS A 242 0.54 4.38 2.25
N ALA A 243 -0.27 5.30 1.71
CA ALA A 243 -0.21 5.68 0.30
C ALA A 243 1.21 6.03 -0.17
N ASN A 244 1.96 6.77 0.65
CA ASN A 244 3.34 7.18 0.34
C ASN A 244 4.30 5.98 0.21
N ARG A 245 4.07 4.91 0.99
CA ARG A 245 4.90 3.71 0.93
C ARG A 245 4.72 2.97 -0.39
N TRP A 246 3.51 2.95 -0.94
CA TRP A 246 3.25 2.35 -2.25
C TRP A 246 4.06 3.01 -3.37
N MET A 247 4.23 4.32 -3.30
CA MET A 247 4.86 5.13 -4.36
C MET A 247 6.33 5.40 -4.08
N SER A 248 6.91 4.76 -3.06
CA SER A 248 8.31 4.97 -2.68
C SER A 248 9.23 4.55 -3.83
N GLY A 249 9.99 5.52 -4.36
CA GLY A 249 10.87 5.33 -5.52
C GLY A 249 10.26 5.72 -6.87
N LEU A 250 8.96 6.02 -6.95
CA LEU A 250 8.35 6.54 -8.18
C LEU A 250 8.70 8.02 -8.35
N LYS A 251 9.43 8.35 -9.42
CA LYS A 251 9.90 9.71 -9.70
C LYS A 251 9.63 10.10 -11.16
N GLU A 252 9.37 11.38 -11.37
CA GLU A 252 9.34 11.97 -12.71
C GLU A 252 10.70 12.62 -13.02
N ILE A 253 11.30 12.24 -14.15
CA ILE A 253 12.55 12.77 -14.67
C ILE A 253 12.34 13.21 -16.11
N ARG A 254 12.47 14.51 -16.36
CA ARG A 254 12.39 15.11 -17.71
C ARG A 254 11.10 14.74 -18.47
N GLY A 255 9.97 14.63 -17.77
CA GLY A 255 8.68 14.30 -18.37
C GLY A 255 8.41 12.81 -18.57
N ASP A 256 9.31 11.92 -18.13
CA ASP A 256 9.05 10.48 -18.07
C ASP A 256 9.09 9.99 -16.62
N TRP A 257 8.36 8.90 -16.38
CA TRP A 257 8.24 8.30 -15.06
C TRP A 257 9.11 7.07 -14.95
N ILE A 258 9.94 7.05 -13.91
CA ILE A 258 10.82 5.92 -13.62
C ILE A 258 10.64 5.46 -12.18
N TRP A 259 10.97 4.20 -11.93
CA TRP A 259 11.12 3.70 -10.58
C TRP A 259 12.61 3.65 -10.23
N ASP A 260 13.03 4.50 -9.30
CA ASP A 260 14.42 4.60 -8.89
C ASP A 260 14.56 4.20 -7.42
N MET A 261 15.18 3.03 -7.22
CA MET A 261 15.48 2.48 -5.91
C MET A 261 16.75 3.11 -5.29
N ASN A 262 17.53 3.86 -6.07
CA ASN A 262 18.71 4.55 -5.58
C ASN A 262 18.32 5.94 -5.08
N GLU A 263 18.41 6.16 -3.77
CA GLU A 263 18.16 7.47 -3.15
C GLU A 263 19.12 8.57 -3.66
N ASN A 264 20.25 8.18 -4.25
CA ASN A 264 21.33 9.08 -4.65
C ASN A 264 21.28 9.60 -6.10
N ALA A 265 20.36 9.12 -6.94
CA ALA A 265 20.32 9.50 -8.35
C ALA A 265 19.37 10.68 -8.64
N ALA A 266 19.93 11.72 -9.26
CA ALA A 266 19.31 12.93 -9.81
C ALA A 266 18.73 13.97 -8.82
N ARG A 267 19.51 15.06 -8.60
CA ARG A 267 19.13 16.28 -7.85
C ARG A 267 17.92 17.06 -8.42
N SER A 268 17.26 16.58 -9.47
CA SER A 268 16.16 17.30 -10.15
C SER A 268 14.94 16.42 -10.44
N ALA A 269 14.87 15.23 -9.83
CA ALA A 269 13.69 14.39 -9.91
C ALA A 269 12.60 14.88 -8.94
N ARG A 270 11.33 14.76 -9.34
CA ARG A 270 10.19 14.99 -8.44
C ARG A 270 9.60 13.65 -8.04
N PHE A 271 9.31 13.48 -6.75
CA PHE A 271 8.72 12.24 -6.27
C PHE A 271 7.21 12.27 -6.51
N ALA A 272 6.62 11.10 -6.78
CA ALA A 272 5.16 10.97 -6.87
C ALA A 272 4.45 11.44 -5.59
N GLN A 273 5.11 11.33 -4.44
CA GLN A 273 4.60 11.86 -3.17
C GLN A 273 4.43 13.39 -3.20
N ASP A 274 5.37 14.13 -3.79
CA ASP A 274 5.27 15.59 -3.91
C ASP A 274 4.04 15.99 -4.75
N TYR A 275 3.75 15.20 -5.79
CA TYR A 275 2.55 15.36 -6.61
C TYR A 275 1.28 15.07 -5.82
N LEU A 276 1.27 13.98 -5.03
CA LEU A 276 0.14 13.66 -4.17
C LEU A 276 -0.13 14.77 -3.16
N GLU A 277 0.89 15.27 -2.48
CA GLU A 277 0.76 16.34 -1.48
C GLU A 277 0.29 17.66 -2.11
N SER A 278 0.82 18.01 -3.29
CA SER A 278 0.36 19.18 -4.04
C SER A 278 -1.11 19.03 -4.43
N TRP A 279 -1.48 17.89 -5.02
CA TRP A 279 -2.85 17.61 -5.42
C TRP A 279 -3.80 17.53 -4.23
N GLN A 280 -3.38 17.01 -3.09
CA GLN A 280 -4.19 17.02 -1.86
C GLN A 280 -4.54 18.45 -1.44
N ARG A 281 -3.59 19.38 -1.58
CA ARG A 281 -3.75 20.79 -1.21
C ARG A 281 -4.57 21.59 -2.21
N THR A 282 -4.32 21.42 -3.51
CA THR A 282 -4.91 22.27 -4.57
C THR A 282 -6.12 21.62 -5.24
N LYS A 283 -6.27 20.29 -5.14
CA LYS A 283 -7.17 19.44 -5.94
C LYS A 283 -6.94 19.58 -7.46
N LEU A 284 -5.83 20.18 -7.87
CA LEU A 284 -5.42 20.38 -9.26
C LEU A 284 -4.09 19.69 -9.50
N TRP A 285 -4.00 18.92 -10.58
CA TRP A 285 -2.75 18.31 -10.99
C TRP A 285 -1.86 19.35 -11.68
N GLY A 286 -0.59 19.42 -11.30
CA GLY A 286 0.42 20.18 -12.05
C GLY A 286 0.62 21.63 -11.62
N ASP A 287 -0.08 22.11 -10.57
CA ASP A 287 0.33 23.34 -9.91
C ASP A 287 1.71 23.10 -9.28
N ARG A 288 2.72 23.55 -10.02
CA ARG A 288 4.07 23.70 -9.52
C ARG A 288 3.95 24.53 -8.25
N PRO A 289 4.39 24.05 -7.08
CA PRO A 289 4.51 24.92 -5.93
C PRO A 289 5.34 26.10 -6.39
N ALA A 290 4.75 27.30 -6.36
CA ALA A 290 5.52 28.52 -6.60
C ALA A 290 6.74 28.40 -5.69
N ALA A 291 7.94 28.49 -6.28
CA ALA A 291 9.16 28.41 -5.50
C ALA A 291 8.99 29.32 -4.27
N PRO A 292 9.37 28.87 -3.07
CA PRO A 292 9.23 29.69 -1.88
C PRO A 292 9.81 31.07 -2.22
N PRO A 293 9.06 32.17 -1.94
CA PRO A 293 9.48 33.50 -2.33
C PRO A 293 10.89 33.67 -1.81
N THR A 294 11.84 33.78 -2.74
CA THR A 294 13.23 34.04 -2.39
C THR A 294 13.18 35.30 -1.56
N PRO A 295 13.68 35.32 -0.31
CA PRO A 295 13.72 36.56 0.44
C PRO A 295 14.52 37.54 -0.40
N THR A 296 13.83 38.53 -0.96
CA THR A 296 14.44 39.65 -1.66
C THR A 296 15.27 40.38 -0.61
N ILE A 297 16.52 39.97 -0.47
CA ILE A 297 17.51 40.77 0.22
C ILE A 297 17.70 41.98 -0.71
N SER A 298 16.99 43.05 -0.35
CA SER A 298 17.21 44.39 -0.86
C SER A 298 18.64 44.79 -0.51
N VAL A 299 19.59 44.44 -1.38
CA VAL A 299 20.93 45.03 -1.36
C VAL A 299 20.77 46.42 -1.96
N ASP A 300 20.87 47.40 -1.08
CA ASP A 300 20.96 48.81 -1.40
C ASP A 300 22.27 49.03 -2.18
N GLU A 301 22.17 49.07 -3.50
CA GLU A 301 23.30 49.24 -4.43
C GLU A 301 23.39 50.70 -4.86
N THR A 302 23.84 51.57 -3.95
CA THR A 302 24.49 52.83 -4.32
C THR A 302 25.98 52.56 -4.48
N LEU A 303 26.48 52.47 -5.72
CA LEU A 303 27.82 52.98 -6.09
C LEU A 303 28.11 52.86 -7.60
N LEU A 304 28.13 54.04 -8.23
CA LEU A 304 29.14 54.51 -9.19
C LEU A 304 29.25 53.80 -10.56
N THR A 305 28.44 54.29 -11.50
CA THR A 305 28.76 54.30 -12.93
C THR A 305 30.10 54.98 -13.19
N LYS A 306 31.12 54.20 -13.58
CA LYS A 306 32.28 54.70 -14.29
C LYS A 306 32.39 54.02 -15.65
N THR A 307 32.00 54.80 -16.66
CA THR A 307 32.10 54.54 -18.09
C THR A 307 33.56 54.29 -18.47
N HIS A 308 33.87 53.12 -19.00
CA HIS A 308 35.02 52.93 -19.88
C HIS A 308 34.60 52.04 -21.06
N ALA A 309 34.74 52.61 -22.24
CA ALA A 309 34.52 51.98 -23.53
C ALA A 309 35.45 50.78 -23.70
N LEU A 310 34.89 49.64 -24.13
CA LEU A 310 35.65 48.53 -24.66
C LEU A 310 35.48 48.50 -26.19
N GLU A 311 36.60 48.82 -26.80
CA GLU A 311 36.92 48.74 -28.21
C GLU A 311 37.05 47.26 -28.63
N ILE A 312 36.60 46.98 -29.85
CA ILE A 312 36.58 45.67 -30.50
C ILE A 312 38.01 45.32 -30.93
N CYS A 313 38.52 44.15 -30.51
CA CYS A 313 39.69 43.52 -31.13
C CYS A 313 39.50 42.00 -31.27
N ASP A 314 39.83 41.50 -32.46
CA ASP A 314 39.73 40.14 -32.98
C ASP A 314 40.51 39.07 -32.16
N PRO A 315 40.12 37.78 -32.24
CA PRO A 315 40.90 36.70 -31.65
C PRO A 315 42.00 36.22 -32.62
N VAL A 316 43.25 36.53 -32.26
CA VAL A 316 44.45 35.86 -32.78
C VAL A 316 44.74 34.61 -31.93
N ASN A 317 44.83 33.45 -32.57
CA ASN A 317 45.25 32.18 -31.99
C ASN A 317 46.60 32.26 -31.28
N PRO A 318 46.76 31.73 -30.05
CA PRO A 318 48.06 31.40 -29.51
C PRO A 318 48.42 29.92 -29.76
N PRO A 319 49.73 29.58 -29.84
CA PRO A 319 50.21 28.25 -30.18
C PRO A 319 50.21 27.31 -28.98
N VAL A 320 50.03 26.02 -29.29
CA VAL A 320 50.08 24.87 -28.38
C VAL A 320 51.49 24.66 -27.82
N PRO A 321 51.68 24.55 -26.49
CA PRO A 321 52.89 23.98 -25.90
C PRO A 321 52.70 22.48 -25.60
N PRO A 322 53.72 21.62 -25.82
CA PRO A 322 53.65 20.20 -25.53
C PRO A 322 54.15 19.88 -24.12
N GLY A 323 53.45 18.96 -23.45
CA GLY A 323 54.00 18.10 -22.40
C GLY A 323 53.86 18.63 -20.97
N LEU A 324 52.84 18.17 -20.25
CA LEU A 324 52.85 18.12 -18.79
C LEU A 324 52.23 16.80 -18.31
N CYS A 325 53.05 16.05 -17.56
CA CYS A 325 52.74 14.81 -16.88
C CYS A 325 51.57 14.97 -15.90
N CYS A 326 50.70 13.97 -15.86
CA CYS A 326 49.65 13.84 -14.87
C CYS A 326 50.23 13.45 -13.50
N GLU A 327 50.15 14.35 -12.53
CA GLU A 327 50.25 14.04 -11.10
C GLU A 327 48.84 13.86 -10.51
N PRO A 328 48.65 12.98 -9.51
CA PRO A 328 47.36 12.66 -8.93
C PRO A 328 46.83 13.82 -8.07
N VAL A 329 45.65 14.33 -8.42
CA VAL A 329 44.96 15.37 -7.66
C VAL A 329 44.36 14.77 -6.39
N THR A 330 44.99 15.02 -5.25
CA THR A 330 44.41 14.82 -3.92
C THR A 330 43.37 15.92 -3.65
N PHE A 331 42.09 15.54 -3.62
CA PHE A 331 41.01 16.43 -3.21
C PHE A 331 41.06 16.67 -1.69
N THR A 332 41.60 17.81 -1.29
CA THR A 332 41.48 18.33 0.07
C THR A 332 40.06 18.85 0.26
N ILE A 333 39.25 18.14 1.05
CA ILE A 333 37.90 18.58 1.45
C ILE A 333 38.07 19.87 2.27
N PRO A 334 37.45 21.00 1.87
CA PRO A 334 37.53 22.24 2.64
C PRO A 334 36.95 22.01 4.03
N SER A 335 37.75 22.32 5.05
CA SER A 335 37.29 22.30 6.44
C SER A 335 36.04 23.19 6.58
N PRO A 336 34.93 22.69 7.14
CA PRO A 336 33.70 23.47 7.31
C PRO A 336 33.99 24.75 8.09
N SER A 337 33.49 25.89 7.58
CA SER A 337 33.80 27.20 8.14
C SER A 337 33.31 27.29 9.59
N PRO A 338 34.10 27.89 10.51
CA PRO A 338 33.70 28.07 11.91
C PRO A 338 32.40 28.88 12.06
N GLU A 339 32.06 29.69 11.07
CA GLU A 339 30.82 30.47 11.00
C GLU A 339 29.57 29.59 10.86
N LEU A 340 29.66 28.48 10.11
CA LEU A 340 28.55 27.55 9.96
C LEU A 340 28.23 26.86 11.29
N PHE A 341 29.25 26.49 12.07
CA PHE A 341 29.07 25.88 13.39
C PHE A 341 28.45 26.86 14.40
N GLU A 342 28.88 28.13 14.39
CA GLU A 342 28.26 29.19 15.20
C GLU A 342 26.77 29.36 14.84
N LEU A 343 26.44 29.37 13.54
CA LEU A 343 25.05 29.50 13.09
C LEU A 343 24.19 28.30 13.53
N LEU A 344 24.69 27.08 13.36
CA LEU A 344 24.00 25.86 13.79
C LEU A 344 23.80 25.84 15.31
N ARG A 345 24.82 26.26 16.07
CA ARG A 345 24.73 26.36 17.54
C ARG A 345 23.66 27.36 17.97
N ARG A 346 23.56 28.52 17.31
CA ARG A 346 22.51 29.52 17.58
C ARG A 346 21.12 28.99 17.26
N LYS A 347 20.95 28.26 16.15
CA LYS A 347 19.68 27.62 15.77
C LYS A 347 19.26 26.57 16.80
N PHE A 348 20.19 25.75 17.25
CA PHE A 348 19.97 24.73 18.28
C PHE A 348 19.51 25.36 19.60
N GLN A 349 20.23 26.38 20.09
CA GLN A 349 19.85 27.11 21.31
C GLN A 349 18.50 27.83 21.20
N SER A 350 18.12 28.27 20.00
CA SER A 350 16.81 28.86 19.75
C SER A 350 15.70 27.81 19.80
N GLN A 351 15.96 26.59 19.34
CA GLN A 351 15.00 25.48 19.43
C GLN A 351 14.82 25.01 20.88
N GLU A 352 15.91 24.87 21.64
CA GLU A 352 15.83 24.50 23.07
C GLU A 352 15.00 25.50 23.88
N ARG A 353 15.18 26.81 23.65
CA ARG A 353 14.37 27.85 24.29
C ARG A 353 12.89 27.75 23.94
N ARG A 354 12.57 27.42 22.68
CA ARG A 354 11.18 27.24 22.23
C ARG A 354 10.55 26.01 22.89
N ILE A 355 11.28 24.90 22.99
CA ILE A 355 10.82 23.68 23.64
C ILE A 355 10.53 23.96 25.12
N ALA A 356 11.46 24.58 25.84
CA ALA A 356 11.28 24.93 27.25
C ALA A 356 10.06 25.86 27.49
N SER A 357 9.81 26.80 26.57
CA SER A 357 8.63 27.67 26.63
C SER A 357 7.33 26.87 26.47
N LEU A 358 7.27 25.94 25.53
CA LEU A 358 6.09 25.10 25.30
C LEU A 358 5.84 24.14 26.47
N GLU A 359 6.89 23.56 27.05
CA GLU A 359 6.78 22.70 28.23
C GLU A 359 6.26 23.47 29.45
N SER A 360 6.66 24.73 29.61
CA SER A 360 6.14 25.63 30.65
C SER A 360 4.65 25.93 30.44
N GLU A 361 4.24 26.21 29.19
CA GLU A 361 2.85 26.48 28.83
C GLU A 361 1.96 25.26 29.09
N VAL A 362 2.36 24.08 28.63
CA VAL A 362 1.64 22.81 28.88
C VAL A 362 1.53 22.53 30.38
N SER A 363 2.60 22.77 31.15
CA SER A 363 2.58 22.62 32.60
C SER A 363 1.61 23.60 33.28
N SER A 364 1.47 24.83 32.75
CA SER A 364 0.52 25.81 33.26
C SER A 364 -0.93 25.41 32.97
N LEU A 365 -1.19 24.87 31.77
CA LEU A 365 -2.52 24.39 31.37
C LEU A 365 -2.98 23.22 32.24
N ARG A 366 -2.09 22.23 32.48
CA ARG A 366 -2.39 21.10 33.38
C ARG A 366 -2.72 21.56 34.80
N LYS A 367 -1.98 22.54 35.33
CA LYS A 367 -2.27 23.12 36.66
C LYS A 367 -3.61 23.86 36.69
N SER A 368 -3.98 24.54 35.61
CA SER A 368 -5.28 25.22 35.52
C SER A 368 -6.46 24.25 35.41
N GLU A 369 -6.25 23.09 34.81
CA GLU A 369 -7.25 22.04 34.66
C GLU A 369 -7.54 21.32 35.99
N THR A 370 -6.53 21.18 36.86
CA THR A 370 -6.68 20.60 38.20
C THR A 370 -7.48 21.50 39.17
N ILE A 371 -7.67 22.79 38.86
CA ILE A 371 -8.39 23.74 39.74
C ILE A 371 -9.88 23.85 39.41
N ARG A 372 -10.39 23.18 38.36
CA ARG A 372 -11.84 23.13 38.09
C ARG A 372 -12.55 22.19 39.07
N THR A 373 -12.99 22.78 40.19
CA THR A 373 -14.06 22.23 41.05
C THR A 373 -15.38 22.17 40.26
N PRO A 374 -16.31 21.27 40.62
CA PRO A 374 -17.51 21.00 39.81
C PRO A 374 -18.43 22.21 39.85
N ILE A 375 -18.47 22.93 38.72
CA ILE A 375 -19.45 23.99 38.49
C ILE A 375 -20.80 23.30 38.28
N SER A 376 -21.73 23.58 39.19
CA SER A 376 -23.14 23.27 39.05
C SER A 376 -23.66 23.78 37.71
N VAL A 377 -24.23 22.87 36.93
CA VAL A 377 -24.82 23.09 35.60
C VAL A 377 -25.86 24.22 35.64
N PRO A 378 -25.73 25.29 34.83
CA PRO A 378 -26.84 26.17 34.53
C PRO A 378 -27.74 25.49 33.49
N GLU A 379 -29.01 25.36 33.81
CA GLU A 379 -30.09 24.98 32.89
C GLU A 379 -30.23 26.02 31.77
N HIS A 380 -29.45 25.92 30.69
CA HIS A 380 -29.86 26.45 29.39
C HIS A 380 -29.37 25.49 28.31
N ALA A 381 -30.32 24.70 27.79
CA ALA A 381 -30.11 23.77 26.69
C ALA A 381 -29.91 24.55 25.40
N ASP A 382 -28.66 24.81 25.03
CA ASP A 382 -28.31 25.04 23.63
C ASP A 382 -28.55 23.74 22.87
N THR A 383 -29.55 23.80 21.99
CA THR A 383 -29.95 22.68 21.14
C THR A 383 -28.81 22.37 20.20
N PHE A 384 -28.06 21.31 20.52
CA PHE A 384 -27.04 20.76 19.64
C PHE A 384 -27.76 20.21 18.40
N VAL A 385 -27.63 20.88 17.26
CA VAL A 385 -28.13 20.39 15.97
C VAL A 385 -27.08 19.42 15.43
N PRO A 386 -27.32 18.10 15.42
CA PRO A 386 -26.36 17.15 14.86
C PRO A 386 -26.27 17.36 13.35
N THR A 387 -25.05 17.26 12.81
CA THR A 387 -24.85 17.12 11.37
C THR A 387 -25.63 15.90 10.85
N PRO A 388 -26.17 15.94 9.62
CA PRO A 388 -27.16 14.97 9.12
C PRO A 388 -26.69 13.51 9.00
N ASN A 389 -25.46 13.20 9.40
CA ASN A 389 -24.84 11.86 9.32
C ASN A 389 -24.38 11.33 10.69
N PHE A 390 -24.82 11.93 11.80
CA PHE A 390 -24.53 11.41 13.14
C PHE A 390 -25.55 10.32 13.51
N PRO A 391 -25.14 9.13 14.00
CA PRO A 391 -26.07 8.11 14.47
C PRO A 391 -26.99 8.68 15.56
N GLU A 392 -28.29 8.40 15.45
CA GLU A 392 -29.27 8.85 16.44
C GLU A 392 -28.90 8.31 17.83
N ILE A 393 -28.69 9.23 18.78
CA ILE A 393 -28.30 8.93 20.17
C ILE A 393 -29.38 8.09 20.90
N SER A 394 -30.59 8.03 20.33
CA SER A 394 -31.69 7.17 20.76
C SER A 394 -31.46 5.67 20.55
N ASP A 395 -30.41 5.26 19.82
CA ASP A 395 -30.08 3.84 19.65
C ASP A 395 -29.56 3.25 20.98
N PRO A 396 -30.27 2.26 21.58
CA PRO A 396 -29.87 1.65 22.84
C PRO A 396 -28.47 1.01 22.77
N ASP A 397 -28.01 0.58 21.59
CA ASP A 397 -26.67 0.03 21.39
C ASP A 397 -25.57 1.11 21.41
N CYS A 398 -25.89 2.36 21.03
CA CYS A 398 -24.97 3.50 21.18
C CYS A 398 -24.89 4.00 22.63
N SER A 399 -26.00 3.96 23.36
CA SER A 399 -26.10 4.53 24.72
C SER A 399 -25.36 3.74 25.82
N MET A 400 -25.04 2.46 25.57
CA MET A 400 -24.64 1.53 26.64
C MET A 400 -23.16 1.11 26.65
N SER A 401 -22.39 1.26 25.57
CA SER A 401 -21.05 0.62 25.51
C SER A 401 -19.84 1.52 25.28
N PHE A 402 -20.01 2.77 24.83
CA PHE A 402 -18.86 3.64 24.50
C PHE A 402 -18.93 5.04 25.13
N TRP A 403 -20.12 5.65 25.17
CA TRP A 403 -20.26 7.06 25.55
C TRP A 403 -20.48 7.33 27.03
N LYS A 404 -20.59 6.30 27.86
CA LYS A 404 -20.89 6.50 29.29
C LYS A 404 -19.72 7.08 30.07
N ASN A 405 -18.46 6.78 29.70
CA ASN A 405 -17.25 7.36 30.29
C ASN A 405 -16.04 7.26 29.33
N PRO A 406 -16.06 7.97 28.18
CA PRO A 406 -14.98 7.89 27.18
C PRO A 406 -13.64 8.43 27.71
N LEU A 407 -13.66 9.31 28.71
CA LEU A 407 -12.46 9.87 29.33
C LEU A 407 -11.83 8.95 30.39
N GLU A 408 -12.62 8.15 31.12
CA GLU A 408 -12.05 7.18 32.08
C GLU A 408 -11.32 6.06 31.34
N GLN A 409 -11.86 5.56 30.22
CA GLN A 409 -11.19 4.54 29.40
C GLN A 409 -9.92 5.04 28.69
N LEU A 410 -9.83 6.35 28.42
CA LEU A 410 -8.64 6.93 27.80
C LEU A 410 -7.52 7.19 28.84
N LEU A 411 -7.88 7.41 30.10
CA LEU A 411 -6.96 7.68 31.20
C LEU A 411 -6.49 6.42 31.94
N ASP A 412 -7.23 5.30 31.85
CA ASP A 412 -6.84 3.99 32.42
C ASP A 412 -5.79 3.22 31.57
N MET A 413 -5.28 3.82 30.49
CA MET A 413 -4.33 3.15 29.58
C MET A 413 -2.85 3.27 29.96
N ASP A 414 -2.48 3.99 31.03
CA ASP A 414 -1.09 4.17 31.44
C ASP A 414 -0.91 4.04 32.97
N SER A 415 -0.87 2.80 33.48
CA SER A 415 -0.07 2.41 34.66
C SER A 415 -0.15 0.92 34.94
N ASP A 416 0.72 0.12 34.32
CA ASP A 416 1.06 -1.23 34.82
C ASP A 416 2.56 -1.49 34.58
N THR A 417 3.36 -0.78 35.37
CA THR A 417 4.74 -1.18 35.71
C THR A 417 4.76 -1.59 37.17
N ASP A 418 5.36 -2.76 37.42
CA ASP A 418 5.80 -3.32 38.70
C ASP A 418 4.77 -3.95 39.67
N ILE A 419 4.60 -5.28 39.58
CA ILE A 419 4.53 -6.14 40.76
C ILE A 419 5.42 -7.38 40.60
N ARG A 420 6.55 -7.36 41.33
CA ARG A 420 7.26 -8.55 41.81
C ARG A 420 6.42 -9.27 42.87
N ARG A 421 6.28 -10.60 42.79
CA ARG A 421 6.78 -11.57 43.79
C ARG A 421 6.35 -13.01 43.52
N ASP A 422 7.33 -13.88 43.73
CA ASP A 422 7.27 -15.24 44.28
C ASP A 422 6.47 -16.31 43.54
N VAL A 423 7.16 -17.03 42.65
CA VAL A 423 6.83 -18.44 42.37
C VAL A 423 8.10 -19.29 42.44
N THR A 424 8.01 -20.28 43.31
CA THR A 424 8.99 -21.27 43.73
C THR A 424 9.39 -22.20 42.58
N VAL A 425 10.70 -22.44 42.45
CA VAL A 425 11.34 -23.33 41.48
C VAL A 425 11.13 -24.80 41.84
N PRO A 426 10.81 -25.69 40.87
CA PRO A 426 11.14 -27.10 40.96
C PRO A 426 12.42 -27.41 40.18
N LEU A 427 13.39 -27.90 40.94
CA LEU A 427 14.65 -28.53 40.58
C LEU A 427 14.49 -29.62 39.49
N VAL A 428 15.10 -29.44 38.31
CA VAL A 428 15.32 -30.53 37.35
C VAL A 428 16.73 -30.46 36.73
N LYS A 429 17.49 -31.50 37.07
CA LYS A 429 18.72 -32.10 36.54
C LYS A 429 19.48 -31.43 35.38
N CYS A 430 20.76 -31.20 35.65
CA CYS A 430 21.85 -30.99 34.71
C CYS A 430 22.17 -32.25 33.87
N GLU A 431 22.56 -32.04 32.60
CA GLU A 431 23.48 -32.86 31.80
C GLU A 431 24.07 -32.00 30.66
N PRO A 432 25.18 -32.40 29.99
CA PRO A 432 26.37 -31.55 29.91
C PRO A 432 26.67 -30.95 28.52
N GLU A 433 27.55 -29.95 28.52
CA GLU A 433 28.17 -29.32 27.35
C GLU A 433 28.90 -30.30 26.42
N PRO A 434 28.92 -30.03 25.11
CA PRO A 434 29.99 -30.46 24.23
C PRO A 434 30.93 -29.30 23.84
N GLU A 435 32.22 -29.62 23.83
CA GLU A 435 33.36 -28.79 23.43
C GLU A 435 33.31 -28.23 21.98
N PRO A 436 34.10 -27.17 21.68
CA PRO A 436 34.06 -26.48 20.40
C PRO A 436 35.04 -27.11 19.38
N ALA A 437 34.51 -27.61 18.27
CA ALA A 437 35.30 -27.99 17.11
C ALA A 437 35.46 -26.81 16.13
N GLN A 438 36.69 -26.34 15.98
CA GLN A 438 37.12 -25.45 14.90
C GLN A 438 37.28 -26.23 13.58
N MET A 439 36.84 -25.63 12.46
CA MET A 439 37.66 -25.28 11.29
C MET A 439 36.89 -25.34 9.96
N LYS A 440 37.06 -24.25 9.19
CA LYS A 440 37.24 -24.16 7.73
C LYS A 440 36.13 -24.72 6.83
N ALA A 441 35.38 -23.81 6.21
CA ALA A 441 35.43 -23.56 4.75
C ALA A 441 34.24 -22.67 4.33
N MET A 442 34.47 -21.38 4.13
CA MET A 442 33.54 -20.51 3.37
C MET A 442 34.39 -19.51 2.58
N SER A 443 34.74 -19.90 1.37
CA SER A 443 35.16 -18.97 0.31
C SER A 443 34.51 -19.45 -0.97
N GLN A 444 33.27 -18.98 -1.21
CA GLN A 444 32.58 -18.90 -2.49
C GLN A 444 31.15 -18.42 -2.20
N LEU A 445 30.98 -17.09 -2.13
CA LEU A 445 29.68 -16.44 -2.22
C LEU A 445 29.93 -15.03 -2.76
N LYS A 446 30.09 -14.98 -4.07
CA LYS A 446 29.93 -13.79 -4.91
C LYS A 446 29.13 -14.29 -6.12
N ASP A 447 28.08 -13.53 -6.45
CA ASP A 447 27.25 -13.61 -7.67
C ASP A 447 25.78 -14.09 -7.52
N ASP A 448 25.09 -13.80 -6.41
CA ASP A 448 23.63 -14.01 -6.29
C ASP A 448 22.79 -12.72 -6.13
N ALA A 449 23.41 -11.53 -6.22
CA ALA A 449 22.69 -10.27 -6.03
C ALA A 449 21.78 -9.88 -7.21
N ASP A 450 22.05 -10.38 -8.42
CA ASP A 450 21.31 -10.01 -9.63
C ASP A 450 20.03 -10.85 -9.89
N ASP A 451 19.85 -11.98 -9.19
CA ASP A 451 18.72 -12.90 -9.46
C ASP A 451 17.44 -12.53 -8.66
N ILE A 452 17.58 -11.75 -7.58
CA ILE A 452 16.45 -11.32 -6.74
C ILE A 452 15.58 -10.27 -7.45
N ALA A 453 16.19 -9.40 -8.27
CA ALA A 453 15.46 -8.38 -9.05
C ALA A 453 14.71 -8.98 -10.26
N SER A 454 15.14 -10.15 -10.76
CA SER A 454 14.56 -10.78 -11.96
C SER A 454 13.35 -11.68 -11.66
N ALA A 455 13.23 -12.18 -10.42
CA ALA A 455 12.17 -13.11 -10.02
C ALA A 455 10.72 -12.58 -10.22
N PRO A 456 10.40 -11.30 -9.98
CA PRO A 456 9.04 -10.81 -10.14
C PRO A 456 8.68 -10.52 -11.61
N ILE A 457 9.62 -10.04 -12.44
CA ILE A 457 9.42 -9.91 -13.91
C ILE A 457 9.23 -11.29 -14.53
N LYS A 458 10.07 -12.26 -14.14
CA LYS A 458 9.87 -13.68 -14.49
C LYS A 458 8.49 -14.15 -14.06
N SER A 459 7.93 -13.66 -12.94
CA SER A 459 6.59 -14.03 -12.47
C SER A 459 5.45 -13.37 -13.25
N LEU A 460 5.56 -12.12 -13.69
CA LEU A 460 4.62 -11.48 -14.63
C LEU A 460 4.65 -12.12 -16.02
N ARG A 461 5.85 -12.45 -16.51
CA ARG A 461 6.00 -13.20 -17.77
C ARG A 461 5.53 -14.66 -17.61
N LYS A 462 5.77 -15.30 -16.46
CA LYS A 462 5.29 -16.66 -16.14
C LYS A 462 3.78 -16.70 -15.92
N LEU A 463 3.20 -15.61 -15.41
CA LEU A 463 1.76 -15.36 -15.38
C LEU A 463 1.15 -15.52 -16.77
N GLN A 464 1.86 -15.08 -17.82
CA GLN A 464 1.42 -15.24 -19.19
C GLN A 464 1.87 -16.56 -19.84
N ARG A 465 3.08 -17.06 -19.52
CA ARG A 465 3.69 -18.24 -20.15
C ARG A 465 3.29 -19.59 -19.56
N MET A 466 2.80 -19.65 -18.31
CA MET A 466 2.26 -20.91 -17.76
C MET A 466 0.97 -21.36 -18.45
N GLU A 467 0.43 -20.53 -19.34
CA GLU A 467 -0.94 -20.62 -19.86
C GLU A 467 -0.94 -20.57 -21.41
N SER A 468 0.24 -20.69 -22.04
CA SER A 468 0.46 -20.92 -23.49
C SER A 468 1.26 -22.18 -23.69
#